data_AF-A0A4P7PGW4-F1
#
_entry.id   AF-A0A4P7PGW4-F1
#
_cell.length_a   1.000
_cell.length_b   1.000
_cell.length_c   1.000
_cell.angle_alpha   90.00
_cell.angle_beta   90.00
_cell.angle_gamma   90.00
#
_symmetry.space_group_name_H-M   'P 1'
#
loop_
_entity.id
_entity.type
_entity.pdbx_description
1 polymer ?
#
loop_
_entity_poly.entity_id
_entity_poly.type
_entity_poly.pdbx_seq_one_letter_code
_entity_poly.pdbx_strand_id
1 'polypeptide(L)'
;MMSSIVIDQHAEEVAFLAILRDYAVRAPHYDLVHLATLDNRIEAHLDGLHIAGLPGLEVLLQQLTPTAQGEVFAATVLAFETGHVVAMATLAGHMRAHVDSERYMAAALGWLEWLRVEPWLDRLLASPEPLFRRLGLAACGMHRHDPGPALLAGLSDADPSVLARAARTAGELRRRDLLPAIRAHRQHEDAATRFWANWATTQMGDQQALEPLRSFAEQPGEFQYRALCVLLAWQEREPSIAWIRQWVQDPRDRRIGIQALGLLGDPVCVPWLIQQMSDLPFARVAGEAFSLITGADLALLDLELQALPDFDAGPNDNPEDPNVAMDPDENLPWPDPQAIEKWWQANGGQFQVGTRYMLGLAHSEHSFQQALVHGQQRQRIAAACGLARYRPNEVLFPTSAPAWRQKRWLAAVNATSNTNGTKPPS
;
A
#
# COMPACT_ATOMS: atom_id res chain seq x y z
N MET A 1 12.98 -35.12 -15.75
CA MET A 1 13.84 -34.11 -15.10
C MET A 1 13.76 -32.85 -15.94
N MET A 2 13.40 -31.73 -15.32
CA MET A 2 13.44 -30.42 -15.98
C MET A 2 14.89 -30.07 -16.29
N SER A 3 15.17 -29.43 -17.44
CA SER A 3 16.53 -29.03 -17.79
C SER A 3 16.97 -27.81 -16.96
N SER A 4 18.29 -27.68 -16.72
CA SER A 4 18.85 -26.54 -15.96
C SER A 4 18.38 -25.19 -16.51
N ILE A 5 18.41 -25.02 -17.83
CA ILE A 5 18.00 -23.78 -18.51
C ILE A 5 16.54 -23.39 -18.16
N VAL A 6 15.65 -24.37 -18.06
CA VAL A 6 14.25 -24.11 -17.72
C VAL A 6 14.11 -23.72 -16.25
N ILE A 7 14.90 -24.31 -15.35
CA ILE A 7 14.94 -23.94 -13.93
C ILE A 7 15.44 -22.50 -13.78
N ASP A 8 16.53 -22.16 -14.46
CA ASP A 8 17.13 -20.82 -14.44
C ASP A 8 16.13 -19.77 -14.94
N GLN A 9 15.41 -20.05 -16.03
CA GLN A 9 14.35 -19.16 -16.53
C GLN A 9 13.24 -18.96 -15.49
N HIS A 10 12.78 -20.02 -14.82
CA HIS A 10 11.76 -19.85 -13.78
C HIS A 10 12.26 -19.03 -12.59
N ALA A 11 13.53 -19.20 -12.20
CA ALA A 11 14.15 -18.42 -11.12
C ALA A 11 14.30 -16.93 -11.48
N GLU A 12 14.77 -16.62 -12.68
CA GLU A 12 14.91 -15.25 -13.17
C GLU A 12 13.56 -14.54 -13.29
N GLU A 13 12.56 -15.20 -13.89
CA GLU A 13 11.24 -14.62 -14.09
C GLU A 13 10.50 -14.40 -12.77
N VAL A 14 10.53 -15.35 -11.83
CA VAL A 14 9.87 -15.15 -10.53
C VAL A 14 10.52 -14.02 -9.75
N ALA A 15 11.85 -13.87 -9.82
CA ALA A 15 12.56 -12.79 -9.17
C ALA A 15 12.16 -11.43 -9.75
N PHE A 16 12.17 -11.30 -11.08
CA PHE A 16 11.71 -10.08 -11.76
C PHE A 16 10.25 -9.73 -11.40
N LEU A 17 9.35 -10.73 -11.46
CA LEU A 17 7.93 -10.50 -11.17
C LEU A 17 7.67 -10.14 -9.70
N ALA A 18 8.46 -10.65 -8.75
CA ALA A 18 8.35 -10.27 -7.35
C ALA A 18 8.68 -8.79 -7.13
N ILE A 19 9.70 -8.26 -7.83
CA ILE A 19 10.05 -6.83 -7.82
C ILE A 19 8.92 -6.01 -8.44
N LEU A 20 8.42 -6.43 -9.62
CA LEU A 20 7.30 -5.77 -10.29
C LEU A 20 6.06 -5.73 -9.39
N ARG A 21 5.76 -6.82 -8.67
CA ARG A 21 4.62 -6.90 -7.76
C ARG A 21 4.76 -5.93 -6.59
N ASP A 22 5.94 -5.85 -6.00
CA ASP A 22 6.20 -4.97 -4.87
C ASP A 22 6.08 -3.46 -5.23
N TYR A 23 6.34 -3.12 -6.50
CA TYR A 23 5.94 -1.84 -7.11
C TYR A 23 4.41 -1.75 -7.33
N ALA A 24 3.82 -2.74 -8.01
CA ALA A 24 2.42 -2.75 -8.44
C ALA A 24 1.42 -2.53 -7.30
N VAL A 25 1.71 -3.07 -6.10
CA VAL A 25 0.84 -2.90 -4.92
C VAL A 25 0.79 -1.47 -4.37
N ARG A 26 1.53 -0.51 -4.96
CA ARG A 26 1.54 0.92 -4.62
C ARG A 26 1.38 1.84 -5.84
N ALA A 27 1.41 1.27 -7.04
CA ALA A 27 1.34 2.00 -8.30
C ALA A 27 -0.07 2.56 -8.54
N PRO A 28 -0.22 3.65 -9.32
CA PRO A 28 -1.52 4.28 -9.54
C PRO A 28 -2.47 3.42 -10.37
N HIS A 29 -1.98 2.75 -11.41
CA HIS A 29 -2.75 2.18 -12.52
C HIS A 29 -3.12 0.69 -12.39
N TYR A 30 -2.57 -0.02 -11.39
CA TYR A 30 -2.92 -1.42 -11.16
C TYR A 30 -4.28 -1.50 -10.46
N ASP A 31 -5.18 -2.35 -10.91
CA ASP A 31 -6.40 -2.71 -10.18
C ASP A 31 -6.26 -4.13 -9.61
N LEU A 32 -7.32 -4.64 -8.96
CA LEU A 32 -7.29 -6.00 -8.41
C LEU A 32 -7.19 -7.09 -9.49
N VAL A 33 -7.64 -6.83 -10.72
CA VAL A 33 -7.55 -7.78 -11.84
C VAL A 33 -6.12 -7.84 -12.35
N HIS A 34 -5.47 -6.69 -12.58
CA HIS A 34 -4.06 -6.58 -12.93
C HIS A 34 -3.17 -7.26 -11.89
N LEU A 35 -3.42 -7.00 -10.59
CA LEU A 35 -2.71 -7.69 -9.50
C LEU A 35 -2.93 -9.21 -9.54
N ALA A 36 -4.15 -9.68 -9.82
CA ALA A 36 -4.41 -11.12 -9.94
C ALA A 36 -3.67 -11.75 -11.12
N THR A 37 -3.61 -11.06 -12.26
CA THR A 37 -2.85 -11.53 -13.43
C THR A 37 -1.36 -11.62 -13.11
N LEU A 38 -0.81 -10.61 -12.44
CA LEU A 38 0.60 -10.61 -12.01
C LEU A 38 0.88 -11.72 -10.98
N ASP A 39 0.01 -11.87 -9.98
CA ASP A 39 0.11 -12.92 -8.96
C ASP A 39 0.06 -14.32 -9.59
N ASN A 40 -0.81 -14.54 -10.59
CA ASN A 40 -0.87 -15.82 -11.30
C ASN A 40 0.42 -16.12 -12.09
N ARG A 41 1.10 -15.10 -12.63
CA ARG A 41 2.39 -15.28 -13.30
C ARG A 41 3.46 -15.69 -12.31
N ILE A 42 3.52 -15.04 -11.15
CA ILE A 42 4.45 -15.40 -10.06
C ILE A 42 4.23 -16.85 -9.65
N GLU A 43 2.97 -17.23 -9.40
CA GLU A 43 2.62 -18.59 -9.01
C GLU A 43 3.05 -19.62 -10.06
N ALA A 44 2.83 -19.33 -11.35
CA ALA A 44 3.24 -20.25 -12.42
C ALA A 44 4.76 -20.51 -12.45
N HIS A 45 5.58 -19.51 -12.14
CA HIS A 45 7.04 -19.70 -12.05
C HIS A 45 7.46 -20.38 -10.74
N LEU A 46 6.80 -20.09 -9.61
CA LEU A 46 6.97 -20.83 -8.36
C LEU A 46 6.63 -22.32 -8.54
N ASP A 47 5.53 -22.64 -9.22
CA ASP A 47 5.14 -24.01 -9.55
C ASP A 47 6.18 -24.73 -10.42
N GLY A 48 6.76 -24.04 -11.40
CA GLY A 48 7.88 -24.57 -12.19
C GLY A 48 9.07 -24.97 -11.30
N LEU A 49 9.42 -24.12 -10.32
CA LEU A 49 10.49 -24.41 -9.37
C LEU A 49 10.11 -25.53 -8.38
N HIS A 50 8.84 -25.61 -7.96
CA HIS A 50 8.33 -26.73 -7.17
C HIS A 50 8.48 -28.06 -7.90
N ILE A 51 8.17 -28.11 -9.19
CA ILE A 51 8.33 -29.32 -10.02
C ILE A 51 9.81 -29.72 -10.13
N ALA A 52 10.73 -28.76 -10.18
CA ALA A 52 12.16 -29.04 -10.12
C ALA A 52 12.62 -29.60 -8.77
N GLY A 53 11.91 -29.29 -7.68
CA GLY A 53 12.25 -29.73 -6.33
C GLY A 53 13.50 -29.04 -5.80
N LEU A 54 14.39 -29.80 -5.15
CA LEU A 54 15.60 -29.26 -4.52
C LEU A 54 16.51 -28.47 -5.49
N PRO A 55 16.76 -28.91 -6.74
CA PRO A 55 17.47 -28.11 -7.74
C PRO A 55 16.90 -26.71 -7.95
N GLY A 56 15.57 -26.54 -7.95
CA GLY A 56 14.93 -25.23 -8.13
C GLY A 56 15.22 -24.28 -6.97
N LEU A 57 15.19 -24.80 -5.74
CA LEU A 57 15.56 -24.05 -4.55
C LEU A 57 17.07 -23.73 -4.52
N GLU A 58 17.92 -24.68 -4.91
CA GLU A 58 19.37 -24.48 -4.95
C GLU A 58 19.79 -23.37 -5.91
N VAL A 59 19.19 -23.28 -7.10
CA VAL A 59 19.45 -22.19 -8.05
C VAL A 59 19.16 -20.83 -7.43
N LEU A 60 18.00 -20.66 -6.79
CA LEU A 60 17.66 -19.40 -6.12
C LEU A 60 18.62 -19.06 -4.97
N LEU A 61 19.04 -20.06 -4.18
CA LEU A 61 20.00 -19.84 -3.09
C LEU A 61 21.38 -19.44 -3.60
N GLN A 62 21.80 -19.97 -4.76
CA GLN A 62 23.06 -19.59 -5.42
C GLN A 62 23.03 -18.15 -5.96
N GLN A 63 21.84 -17.61 -6.24
CA GLN A 63 21.62 -16.26 -6.76
C GLN A 63 21.48 -15.19 -5.65
N LEU A 64 21.63 -15.55 -4.37
CA LEU A 64 21.55 -14.61 -3.23
C LEU A 64 22.80 -13.70 -3.13
N THR A 65 22.95 -12.82 -4.11
CA THR A 65 23.94 -11.74 -4.15
C THR A 65 23.60 -10.63 -3.13
N PRO A 66 24.55 -9.75 -2.75
CA PRO A 66 24.28 -8.64 -1.82
C PRO A 66 23.10 -7.71 -2.21
N THR A 67 22.74 -7.68 -3.48
CA THR A 67 21.64 -6.87 -4.04
C THR A 67 20.42 -7.72 -4.40
N ALA A 68 20.37 -8.99 -3.98
CA ALA A 68 19.27 -9.89 -4.26
C ALA A 68 17.96 -9.39 -3.63
N GLN A 69 16.89 -9.46 -4.42
CA GLN A 69 15.59 -8.90 -4.11
C GLN A 69 14.51 -9.94 -4.36
N GLY A 70 14.12 -10.12 -5.62
CA GLY A 70 13.11 -11.10 -6.01
C GLY A 70 13.52 -12.55 -5.74
N GLU A 71 14.81 -12.84 -5.77
CA GLU A 71 15.39 -14.14 -5.42
C GLU A 71 15.14 -14.46 -3.94
N VAL A 72 15.28 -13.46 -3.06
CA VAL A 72 14.97 -13.60 -1.63
C VAL A 72 13.49 -13.91 -1.46
N PHE A 73 12.61 -13.24 -2.20
CA PHE A 73 11.18 -13.53 -2.17
C PHE A 73 10.91 -14.99 -2.56
N ALA A 74 11.38 -15.43 -3.73
CA ALA A 74 11.09 -16.75 -4.26
C ALA A 74 11.71 -17.87 -3.42
N ALA A 75 12.98 -17.71 -3.00
CA ALA A 75 13.65 -18.68 -2.12
C ALA A 75 12.92 -18.81 -0.78
N THR A 76 12.41 -17.71 -0.23
CA THR A 76 11.63 -17.72 1.01
C THR A 76 10.33 -18.47 0.84
N VAL A 77 9.59 -18.23 -0.25
CA VAL A 77 8.34 -18.93 -0.53
C VAL A 77 8.58 -20.45 -0.60
N LEU A 78 9.50 -20.89 -1.46
CA LEU A 78 9.81 -22.32 -1.63
C LEU A 78 10.32 -22.97 -0.33
N ALA A 79 11.20 -22.28 0.42
CA ALA A 79 11.75 -22.81 1.66
C ALA A 79 10.64 -23.02 2.71
N PHE A 80 9.70 -22.09 2.84
CA PHE A 80 8.59 -22.19 3.79
C PHE A 80 7.52 -23.20 3.38
N GLU A 81 7.22 -23.32 2.09
CA GLU A 81 6.24 -24.31 1.60
C GLU A 81 6.72 -25.74 1.79
N THR A 82 8.03 -25.96 1.61
CA THR A 82 8.68 -27.27 1.78
C THR A 82 9.16 -27.53 3.20
N GLY A 83 9.15 -26.53 4.09
CA GLY A 83 9.72 -26.63 5.44
C GLY A 83 11.23 -26.87 5.45
N HIS A 84 11.95 -26.41 4.42
CA HIS A 84 13.37 -26.70 4.22
C HIS A 84 14.27 -25.86 5.14
N VAL A 85 14.51 -26.35 6.36
CA VAL A 85 15.22 -25.65 7.45
C VAL A 85 16.60 -25.14 7.05
N VAL A 86 17.35 -25.88 6.22
CA VAL A 86 18.69 -25.47 5.78
C VAL A 86 18.61 -24.23 4.89
N ALA A 87 17.61 -24.16 4.00
CA ALA A 87 17.41 -22.99 3.14
C ALA A 87 16.97 -21.77 3.95
N MET A 88 16.09 -21.97 4.94
CA MET A 88 15.71 -20.91 5.88
C MET A 88 16.91 -20.38 6.67
N ALA A 89 17.83 -21.26 7.08
CA ALA A 89 19.06 -20.85 7.76
C ALA A 89 19.98 -20.04 6.84
N THR A 90 20.12 -20.43 5.57
CA THR A 90 20.85 -19.67 4.55
C THR A 90 20.24 -18.28 4.34
N LEU A 91 18.91 -18.20 4.17
CA LEU A 91 18.19 -16.93 4.04
C LEU A 91 18.36 -16.05 5.28
N ALA A 92 18.28 -16.63 6.48
CA ALA A 92 18.54 -15.91 7.73
C ALA A 92 19.99 -15.39 7.80
N GLY A 93 20.97 -16.16 7.32
CA GLY A 93 22.36 -15.70 7.17
C GLY A 93 22.48 -14.52 6.22
N HIS A 94 21.82 -14.60 5.07
CA HIS A 94 21.78 -13.53 4.07
C HIS A 94 21.16 -12.24 4.62
N MET A 95 20.01 -12.32 5.33
CA MET A 95 19.36 -11.15 5.94
C MET A 95 20.21 -10.43 6.97
N ARG A 96 21.07 -11.14 7.71
CA ARG A 96 21.99 -10.52 8.68
C ARG A 96 23.06 -9.67 8.00
N ALA A 97 23.46 -10.03 6.78
CA ALA A 97 24.47 -9.32 6.01
C ALA A 97 23.88 -8.21 5.13
N HIS A 98 22.62 -8.38 4.69
CA HIS A 98 21.97 -7.52 3.69
C HIS A 98 20.55 -7.15 4.14
N VAL A 99 20.44 -6.09 4.95
CA VAL A 99 19.17 -5.65 5.56
C VAL A 99 18.14 -5.14 4.53
N ASP A 100 18.60 -4.65 3.38
CA ASP A 100 17.72 -4.10 2.33
C ASP A 100 16.78 -5.17 1.75
N SER A 101 17.17 -6.44 1.83
CA SER A 101 16.40 -7.58 1.34
C SER A 101 15.26 -8.00 2.29
N GLU A 102 15.19 -7.44 3.51
CA GLU A 102 14.15 -7.76 4.48
C GLU A 102 12.73 -7.53 3.93
N ARG A 103 12.56 -6.48 3.12
CA ARG A 103 11.29 -6.15 2.45
C ARG A 103 10.74 -7.33 1.64
N TYR A 104 11.62 -8.06 0.95
CA TYR A 104 11.26 -9.18 0.08
C TYR A 104 10.98 -10.47 0.87
N MET A 105 11.74 -10.71 1.94
CA MET A 105 11.41 -11.76 2.91
C MET A 105 10.03 -11.52 3.55
N ALA A 106 9.77 -10.29 4.00
CA ALA A 106 8.47 -9.92 4.56
C ALA A 106 7.33 -10.06 3.53
N ALA A 107 7.56 -9.65 2.29
CA ALA A 107 6.61 -9.83 1.19
C ALA A 107 6.31 -11.32 0.94
N ALA A 108 7.32 -12.20 0.98
CA ALA A 108 7.14 -13.64 0.86
C ALA A 108 6.33 -14.23 2.03
N LEU A 109 6.63 -13.83 3.27
CA LEU A 109 5.84 -14.23 4.44
C LEU A 109 4.39 -13.76 4.34
N GLY A 110 4.15 -12.58 3.77
CA GLY A 110 2.82 -12.08 3.44
C GLY A 110 2.16 -12.80 2.26
N TRP A 111 2.94 -13.35 1.33
CA TRP A 111 2.46 -14.10 0.16
C TRP A 111 1.92 -15.47 0.53
N LEU A 112 2.69 -16.23 1.30
CA LEU A 112 2.36 -17.60 1.74
C LEU A 112 0.98 -17.70 2.38
N GLU A 113 0.32 -18.86 2.32
CA GLU A 113 -0.82 -19.17 3.16
C GLU A 113 -0.40 -19.25 4.65
N TRP A 114 -1.28 -18.83 5.56
CA TRP A 114 -0.95 -18.72 7.00
C TRP A 114 -0.38 -20.01 7.59
N LEU A 115 -0.95 -21.16 7.21
CA LEU A 115 -0.52 -22.49 7.68
C LEU A 115 0.96 -22.80 7.38
N ARG A 116 1.56 -22.14 6.39
CA ARG A 116 3.00 -22.29 6.07
C ARG A 116 3.89 -21.41 6.94
N VAL A 117 3.34 -20.32 7.47
CA VAL A 117 4.08 -19.34 8.27
C VAL A 117 3.96 -19.64 9.76
N GLU A 118 2.77 -19.99 10.23
CA GLU A 118 2.42 -20.25 11.62
C GLU A 118 3.44 -21.13 12.39
N PRO A 119 3.93 -22.26 11.84
CA PRO A 119 4.86 -23.13 12.57
C PRO A 119 6.19 -22.47 12.95
N TRP A 120 6.55 -21.36 12.30
CA TRP A 120 7.81 -20.66 12.50
C TRP A 120 7.67 -19.40 13.36
N LEU A 121 6.44 -18.98 13.67
CA LEU A 121 6.20 -17.68 14.29
C LEU A 121 6.74 -17.57 15.70
N ASP A 122 6.56 -18.59 16.54
CA ASP A 122 7.08 -18.57 17.91
C ASP A 122 8.60 -18.36 17.90
N ARG A 123 9.30 -19.01 16.96
CA ARG A 123 10.74 -18.86 16.78
C ARG A 123 11.12 -17.46 16.31
N LEU A 124 10.37 -16.87 15.38
CA LEU A 124 10.62 -15.51 14.88
C LEU A 124 10.37 -14.46 15.97
N LEU A 125 9.23 -14.55 16.66
CA LEU A 125 8.80 -13.61 17.70
C LEU A 125 9.66 -13.68 18.96
N ALA A 126 10.16 -14.87 19.31
CA ALA A 126 11.06 -15.07 20.46
C ALA A 126 12.55 -14.92 20.12
N SER A 127 12.89 -14.54 18.88
CA SER A 127 14.28 -14.40 18.44
C SER A 127 15.04 -13.35 19.27
N PRO A 128 16.31 -13.61 19.65
CA PRO A 128 17.14 -12.58 20.28
C PRO A 128 17.46 -11.42 19.33
N GLU A 129 17.37 -11.65 18.01
CA GLU A 129 17.70 -10.64 17.00
C GLU A 129 16.46 -9.81 16.61
N PRO A 130 16.53 -8.46 16.70
CA PRO A 130 15.42 -7.56 16.36
C PRO A 130 14.83 -7.76 14.96
N LEU A 131 15.69 -8.05 13.98
CA LEU A 131 15.30 -8.34 12.60
C LEU A 131 14.23 -9.43 12.49
N PHE A 132 14.43 -10.57 13.17
CA PHE A 132 13.48 -11.69 13.08
C PHE A 132 12.20 -11.44 13.90
N ARG A 133 12.28 -10.70 15.00
CA ARG A 133 11.08 -10.26 15.73
C ARG A 133 10.22 -9.36 14.86
N ARG A 134 10.84 -8.43 14.11
CA ARG A 134 10.14 -7.60 13.11
C ARG A 134 9.47 -8.44 12.03
N LEU A 135 10.16 -9.43 11.46
CA LEU A 135 9.59 -10.31 10.44
C LEU A 135 8.38 -11.10 10.97
N GLY A 136 8.46 -11.62 12.20
CA GLY A 136 7.34 -12.30 12.85
C GLY A 136 6.12 -11.38 13.04
N LEU A 137 6.33 -10.17 13.56
CA LEU A 137 5.28 -9.16 13.72
C LEU A 137 4.72 -8.69 12.37
N ALA A 138 5.57 -8.57 11.35
CA ALA A 138 5.17 -8.20 9.99
C ALA A 138 4.26 -9.26 9.37
N ALA A 139 4.63 -10.54 9.49
CA ALA A 139 3.82 -11.66 9.03
C ALA A 139 2.44 -11.65 9.71
N CYS A 140 2.39 -11.53 11.03
CA CYS A 140 1.12 -11.44 11.77
C CYS A 140 0.25 -10.28 11.26
N GLY A 141 0.86 -9.11 11.07
CA GLY A 141 0.19 -7.96 10.47
C GLY A 141 -0.36 -8.24 9.08
N MET A 142 0.45 -8.73 8.15
CA MET A 142 0.05 -9.02 6.76
C MET A 142 -1.05 -10.08 6.63
N HIS A 143 -1.09 -11.03 7.57
CA HIS A 143 -2.11 -12.08 7.66
C HIS A 143 -3.35 -11.68 8.45
N ARG A 144 -3.31 -10.51 9.12
CA ARG A 144 -4.32 -10.08 10.09
C ARG A 144 -4.54 -11.09 11.22
N HIS A 145 -3.46 -11.74 11.64
CA HIS A 145 -3.44 -12.65 12.78
C HIS A 145 -2.88 -11.95 14.01
N ASP A 146 -3.52 -12.14 15.16
CA ASP A 146 -3.09 -11.55 16.43
C ASP A 146 -1.92 -12.35 17.04
N PRO A 147 -0.72 -11.76 17.25
CA PRO A 147 0.38 -12.43 17.94
C PRO A 147 0.24 -12.46 19.46
N GLY A 148 -0.87 -11.99 20.02
CA GLY A 148 -1.18 -12.06 21.44
C GLY A 148 -0.13 -11.30 22.29
N PRO A 149 0.45 -11.92 23.32
CA PRO A 149 1.44 -11.27 24.19
C PRO A 149 2.68 -10.73 23.48
N ALA A 150 3.10 -11.35 22.37
CA ALA A 150 4.27 -10.89 21.62
C ALA A 150 4.06 -9.49 21.01
N LEU A 151 2.81 -9.11 20.72
CA LEU A 151 2.51 -7.76 20.25
C LEU A 151 2.78 -6.70 21.32
N LEU A 152 2.34 -6.97 22.55
CA LEU A 152 2.57 -6.09 23.69
C LEU A 152 4.06 -6.01 24.05
N ALA A 153 4.76 -7.14 24.01
CA ALA A 153 6.21 -7.18 24.18
C ALA A 153 6.93 -6.33 23.13
N GLY A 154 6.52 -6.41 21.86
CA GLY A 154 7.05 -5.59 20.77
C GLY A 154 6.87 -4.09 21.00
N LEU A 155 5.74 -3.65 21.58
CA LEU A 155 5.50 -2.24 21.94
C LEU A 155 6.37 -1.73 23.10
N SER A 156 7.10 -2.62 23.76
CA SER A 156 8.06 -2.31 24.83
C SER A 156 9.48 -2.78 24.48
N ASP A 157 9.74 -3.12 23.21
CA ASP A 157 11.06 -3.58 22.76
C ASP A 157 12.07 -2.43 22.83
N ALA A 158 13.32 -2.77 23.16
CA ALA A 158 14.40 -1.80 23.23
C ALA A 158 14.86 -1.33 21.84
N ASP A 159 14.62 -2.15 20.80
CA ASP A 159 14.93 -1.78 19.43
C ASP A 159 13.76 -0.99 18.80
N PRO A 160 13.98 0.28 18.40
CA PRO A 160 12.91 1.13 17.84
C PRO A 160 12.27 0.53 16.59
N SER A 161 13.00 -0.23 15.78
CA SER A 161 12.45 -0.85 14.58
C SER A 161 11.41 -1.92 14.91
N VAL A 162 11.62 -2.71 15.98
CA VAL A 162 10.65 -3.71 16.46
C VAL A 162 9.41 -3.02 16.99
N LEU A 163 9.58 -1.98 17.79
CA LEU A 163 8.50 -1.17 18.33
C LEU A 163 7.67 -0.53 17.21
N ALA A 164 8.31 0.09 16.22
CA ALA A 164 7.67 0.65 15.04
C ALA A 164 6.81 -0.40 14.30
N ARG A 165 7.35 -1.60 14.09
CA ARG A 165 6.62 -2.72 13.47
C ARG A 165 5.48 -3.22 14.35
N ALA A 166 5.65 -3.28 15.67
CA ALA A 166 4.59 -3.67 16.61
C ALA A 166 3.44 -2.66 16.60
N ALA A 167 3.73 -1.35 16.62
CA ALA A 167 2.74 -0.28 16.49
C ALA A 167 1.97 -0.40 15.17
N ARG A 168 2.68 -0.61 14.06
CA ARG A 168 2.05 -0.87 12.75
C ARG A 168 1.14 -2.10 12.78
N THR A 169 1.61 -3.23 13.31
CA THR A 169 0.82 -4.47 13.42
C THR A 169 -0.42 -4.25 14.29
N ALA A 170 -0.30 -3.55 15.42
CA ALA A 170 -1.45 -3.22 16.27
C ALA A 170 -2.48 -2.34 15.55
N GLY A 171 -2.03 -1.38 14.73
CA GLY A 171 -2.91 -0.59 13.86
C GLY A 171 -3.59 -1.40 12.76
N GLU A 172 -2.84 -2.29 12.09
CA GLU A 172 -3.36 -3.23 11.08
C GLU A 172 -4.44 -4.16 11.65
N LEU A 173 -4.23 -4.65 12.88
CA LEU A 173 -5.15 -5.54 13.61
C LEU A 173 -6.24 -4.80 14.40
N ARG A 174 -6.18 -3.47 14.46
CA ARG A 174 -7.10 -2.63 15.26
C ARG A 174 -7.17 -3.04 16.74
N ARG A 175 -6.02 -3.33 17.35
CA ARG A 175 -5.89 -3.65 18.79
C ARG A 175 -6.08 -2.40 19.66
N ARG A 176 -7.34 -1.96 19.78
CA ARG A 176 -7.73 -0.75 20.53
C ARG A 176 -7.41 -0.83 22.02
N ASP A 177 -7.39 -2.04 22.57
CA ASP A 177 -6.97 -2.32 23.93
C ASP A 177 -5.50 -1.94 24.18
N LEU A 178 -4.67 -1.88 23.13
CA LEU A 178 -3.27 -1.45 23.21
C LEU A 178 -3.08 0.06 23.00
N LEU A 179 -4.15 0.85 22.83
CA LEU A 179 -4.06 2.31 22.63
C LEU A 179 -3.20 3.02 23.68
N PRO A 180 -3.33 2.75 25.00
CA PRO A 180 -2.48 3.39 26.01
C PRO A 180 -0.99 3.12 25.78
N ALA A 181 -0.63 1.88 25.45
CA ALA A 181 0.76 1.49 25.20
C ALA A 181 1.31 2.15 23.91
N ILE A 182 0.52 2.21 22.84
CA ILE A 182 0.94 2.83 21.58
C ILE A 182 1.09 4.36 21.74
N ARG A 183 0.18 5.01 22.48
CA ARG A 183 0.19 6.46 22.73
C ARG A 183 1.45 6.94 23.45
N ALA A 184 2.06 6.10 24.27
CA ALA A 184 3.32 6.42 24.96
C ALA A 184 4.44 6.79 23.97
N HIS A 185 4.36 6.29 22.73
CA HIS A 185 5.38 6.48 21.68
C HIS A 185 5.06 7.59 20.68
N ARG A 186 4.03 8.40 20.94
CA ARG A 186 3.60 9.50 20.05
C ARG A 186 4.73 10.48 19.71
N GLN A 187 5.59 10.75 20.68
CA GLN A 187 6.70 11.71 20.61
C GLN A 187 8.07 11.03 20.72
N HIS A 188 8.16 9.76 20.32
CA HIS A 188 9.42 9.00 20.34
C HIS A 188 10.55 9.69 19.54
N GLU A 189 11.81 9.47 19.86
CA GLU A 189 12.93 10.10 19.14
C GLU A 189 13.09 9.56 17.70
N ASP A 190 12.93 8.25 17.52
CA ASP A 190 12.93 7.61 16.21
C ASP A 190 11.68 7.96 15.38
N ALA A 191 11.91 8.38 14.13
CA ALA A 191 10.86 8.89 13.25
C ALA A 191 9.88 7.80 12.80
N ALA A 192 10.37 6.60 12.49
CA ALA A 192 9.51 5.48 12.08
C ALA A 192 8.58 5.06 13.23
N THR A 193 9.11 5.02 14.45
CA THR A 193 8.34 4.73 15.67
C THR A 193 7.23 5.76 15.90
N ARG A 194 7.55 7.06 15.85
CA ARG A 194 6.53 8.12 15.94
C ARG A 194 5.47 7.97 14.86
N PHE A 195 5.90 7.75 13.62
CA PHE A 195 4.98 7.64 12.49
C PHE A 195 4.01 6.48 12.72
N TRP A 196 4.51 5.27 13.01
CA TRP A 196 3.65 4.10 13.14
C TRP A 196 2.76 4.14 14.38
N ALA A 197 3.22 4.74 15.48
CA ALA A 197 2.38 4.97 16.67
C ALA A 197 1.20 5.91 16.37
N ASN A 198 1.47 7.04 15.70
CA ASN A 198 0.43 8.01 15.34
C ASN A 198 -0.48 7.50 14.22
N TRP A 199 0.07 6.80 13.23
CA TRP A 199 -0.69 6.14 12.18
C TRP A 199 -1.66 5.11 12.77
N ALA A 200 -1.19 4.23 13.66
CA ALA A 200 -2.01 3.19 14.27
C ALA A 200 -3.13 3.77 15.15
N THR A 201 -2.81 4.75 16.00
CA THR A 201 -3.79 5.40 16.88
C THR A 201 -4.81 6.24 16.10
N THR A 202 -4.40 6.95 15.04
CA THR A 202 -5.32 7.66 14.14
C THR A 202 -6.28 6.69 13.45
N GLN A 203 -5.77 5.57 12.94
CA GLN A 203 -6.62 4.52 12.35
C GLN A 203 -7.62 3.94 13.35
N MET A 204 -7.44 4.16 14.66
CA MET A 204 -8.35 3.75 15.74
C MET A 204 -9.20 4.91 16.30
N GLY A 205 -9.19 6.07 15.65
CA GLY A 205 -10.00 7.24 15.99
C GLY A 205 -9.40 8.19 17.02
N ASP A 206 -8.10 8.09 17.28
CA ASP A 206 -7.42 9.02 18.17
C ASP A 206 -7.18 10.39 17.51
N GLN A 207 -8.04 11.36 17.83
CA GLN A 207 -7.95 12.72 17.29
C GLN A 207 -6.63 13.43 17.65
N GLN A 208 -6.01 13.10 18.78
CA GLN A 208 -4.75 13.72 19.19
C GLN A 208 -3.55 13.26 18.36
N ALA A 209 -3.69 12.17 17.60
CA ALA A 209 -2.65 11.68 16.70
C ALA A 209 -2.69 12.34 15.32
N LEU A 210 -3.75 13.10 14.99
CA LEU A 210 -3.89 13.78 13.71
C LEU A 210 -2.83 14.87 13.49
N GLU A 211 -2.48 15.64 14.52
CA GLU A 211 -1.46 16.68 14.39
C GLU A 211 -0.07 16.08 14.17
N PRO A 212 0.41 15.10 14.98
CA PRO A 212 1.71 14.51 14.70
C PRO A 212 1.75 13.82 13.34
N LEU A 213 0.65 13.16 12.92
CA LEU A 213 0.56 12.55 11.60
C LEU A 213 0.60 13.60 10.49
N ARG A 214 0.00 14.78 10.70
CA ARG A 214 0.08 15.90 9.76
C ARG A 214 1.52 16.29 9.51
N SER A 215 2.38 16.40 10.52
CA SER A 215 3.81 16.73 10.33
C SER A 215 4.52 15.80 9.32
N PHE A 216 4.17 14.51 9.28
CA PHE A 216 4.70 13.56 8.31
C PHE A 216 4.11 13.74 6.91
N ALA A 217 2.87 14.22 6.79
CA ALA A 217 2.28 14.57 5.50
C ALA A 217 2.95 15.81 4.88
N GLU A 218 3.53 16.70 5.70
CA GLU A 218 4.22 17.93 5.25
C GLU A 218 5.67 17.73 4.85
N GLN A 219 6.25 16.58 5.18
CA GLN A 219 7.63 16.28 4.88
C GLN A 219 7.73 15.29 3.70
N PRO A 220 8.48 15.62 2.63
CA PRO A 220 8.80 14.66 1.60
C PRO A 220 9.49 13.43 2.20
N GLY A 221 9.06 12.23 1.79
CA GLY A 221 9.66 10.98 2.26
C GLY A 221 8.70 9.80 2.21
N GLU A 222 9.17 8.64 2.71
CA GLU A 222 8.43 7.37 2.63
C GLU A 222 7.08 7.36 3.37
N PHE A 223 6.88 8.28 4.32
CA PHE A 223 5.68 8.37 5.14
C PHE A 223 4.61 9.30 4.58
N GLN A 224 4.97 10.22 3.67
CA GLN A 224 4.15 11.36 3.29
C GLN A 224 2.76 10.96 2.77
N TYR A 225 2.73 10.11 1.74
CA TYR A 225 1.48 9.68 1.12
C TYR A 225 0.61 8.83 2.06
N ARG A 226 1.24 7.99 2.90
CA ARG A 226 0.53 7.18 3.91
C ARG A 226 -0.08 8.06 5.00
N ALA A 227 0.65 9.09 5.43
CA ALA A 227 0.16 10.08 6.38
C ALA A 227 -1.05 10.81 5.81
N LEU A 228 -0.98 11.27 4.55
CA LEU A 228 -2.11 11.92 3.86
C LEU A 228 -3.37 11.05 3.81
N CYS A 229 -3.24 9.78 3.37
CA CYS A 229 -4.38 8.88 3.22
C CYS A 229 -5.15 8.73 4.55
N VAL A 230 -4.43 8.55 5.65
CA VAL A 230 -5.05 8.38 6.97
C VAL A 230 -5.54 9.73 7.52
N LEU A 231 -4.72 10.78 7.44
CA LEU A 231 -5.10 12.10 7.93
C LEU A 231 -6.41 12.59 7.29
N LEU A 232 -6.56 12.50 5.97
CA LEU A 232 -7.73 13.01 5.26
C LEU A 232 -8.97 12.11 5.39
N ALA A 233 -8.78 10.82 5.64
CA ALA A 233 -9.88 9.93 6.01
C ALA A 233 -10.52 10.30 7.36
N TRP A 234 -9.69 10.72 8.33
CA TRP A 234 -10.10 10.93 9.72
C TRP A 234 -10.33 12.40 10.13
N GLN A 235 -9.62 13.35 9.51
CA GLN A 235 -9.75 14.77 9.80
C GLN A 235 -11.03 15.35 9.22
N GLU A 236 -11.65 16.28 9.95
CA GLU A 236 -12.83 17.03 9.52
C GLU A 236 -12.54 17.91 8.29
N ARG A 237 -13.61 18.24 7.56
CA ARG A 237 -13.53 18.92 6.26
C ARG A 237 -12.89 20.30 6.34
N GLU A 238 -13.42 21.17 7.19
CA GLU A 238 -13.04 22.57 7.26
C GLU A 238 -11.56 22.73 7.65
N PRO A 239 -11.02 22.03 8.67
CA PRO A 239 -9.60 22.04 8.96
C PRO A 239 -8.73 21.51 7.81
N SER A 240 -9.16 20.47 7.09
CA SER A 240 -8.41 19.95 5.95
C SER A 240 -8.36 20.95 4.80
N ILE A 241 -9.47 21.61 4.47
CA ILE A 241 -9.50 22.63 3.41
C ILE A 241 -8.58 23.80 3.76
N ALA A 242 -8.66 24.30 5.00
CA ALA A 242 -7.82 25.41 5.44
C ALA A 242 -6.33 25.07 5.36
N TRP A 243 -5.97 23.85 5.76
CA TRP A 243 -4.61 23.33 5.71
C TRP A 243 -4.10 23.16 4.27
N ILE A 244 -4.82 22.44 3.41
CA ILE A 244 -4.41 22.19 2.02
C ILE A 244 -4.27 23.49 1.23
N ARG A 245 -5.14 24.47 1.47
CA ARG A 245 -5.08 25.79 0.80
C ARG A 245 -3.77 26.52 1.03
N GLN A 246 -3.10 26.30 2.16
CA GLN A 246 -1.81 26.94 2.44
C GLN A 246 -0.71 26.40 1.51
N TRP A 247 -0.80 25.14 1.10
CA TRP A 247 0.26 24.44 0.38
C TRP A 247 0.16 24.60 -1.12
N VAL A 248 -1.05 24.61 -1.67
CA VAL A 248 -1.26 24.76 -3.11
C VAL A 248 -0.76 26.11 -3.65
N GLN A 249 -0.48 27.08 -2.77
CA GLN A 249 0.14 28.37 -3.10
C GLN A 249 1.63 28.26 -3.37
N ASP A 250 2.34 27.33 -2.70
CA ASP A 250 3.77 27.10 -2.91
C ASP A 250 3.97 26.06 -4.03
N PRO A 251 4.66 26.39 -5.13
CA PRO A 251 4.93 25.43 -6.20
C PRO A 251 5.63 24.14 -5.72
N ARG A 252 6.44 24.21 -4.64
CA ARG A 252 7.17 23.05 -4.09
C ARG A 252 6.23 22.03 -3.45
N ASP A 253 5.14 22.52 -2.84
CA ASP A 253 4.16 21.70 -2.13
C ASP A 253 2.88 21.48 -2.95
N ARG A 254 2.80 22.06 -4.14
CA ARG A 254 1.61 21.99 -4.99
C ARG A 254 1.24 20.55 -5.37
N ARG A 255 2.24 19.72 -5.73
CA ARG A 255 2.01 18.31 -6.10
C ARG A 255 1.30 17.55 -4.98
N ILE A 256 1.81 17.65 -3.76
CA ILE A 256 1.25 16.97 -2.59
C ILE A 256 -0.11 17.59 -2.19
N GLY A 257 -0.28 18.90 -2.38
CA GLY A 257 -1.56 19.60 -2.22
C GLY A 257 -2.64 19.09 -3.18
N ILE A 258 -2.31 18.82 -4.44
CA ILE A 258 -3.22 18.21 -5.42
C ILE A 258 -3.64 16.80 -4.98
N GLN A 259 -2.70 15.96 -4.54
CA GLN A 259 -3.02 14.65 -3.99
C GLN A 259 -3.94 14.75 -2.78
N ALA A 260 -3.68 15.71 -1.88
CA ALA A 260 -4.52 15.96 -0.71
C ALA A 260 -5.94 16.42 -1.09
N LEU A 261 -6.11 17.23 -2.14
CA LEU A 261 -7.44 17.60 -2.63
C LEU A 261 -8.22 16.40 -3.16
N GLY A 262 -7.56 15.53 -3.94
CA GLY A 262 -8.16 14.28 -4.42
C GLY A 262 -8.62 13.37 -3.27
N LEU A 263 -7.76 13.16 -2.27
CA LEU A 263 -8.06 12.35 -1.07
C LEU A 263 -9.15 12.98 -0.19
N LEU A 264 -9.22 14.32 -0.13
CA LEU A 264 -10.27 15.03 0.59
C LEU A 264 -11.65 14.80 -0.05
N GLY A 265 -11.71 14.79 -1.38
CA GLY A 265 -12.93 14.42 -2.10
C GLY A 265 -13.94 15.55 -2.34
N ASP A 266 -13.65 16.81 -1.98
CA ASP A 266 -14.62 17.91 -2.10
C ASP A 266 -14.63 18.49 -3.53
N PRO A 267 -15.77 18.49 -4.24
CA PRO A 267 -15.86 18.95 -5.63
C PRO A 267 -15.59 20.45 -5.78
N VAL A 268 -15.56 21.24 -4.70
CA VAL A 268 -15.21 22.67 -4.74
C VAL A 268 -13.84 22.94 -5.40
N CYS A 269 -12.93 21.98 -5.36
CA CYS A 269 -11.59 22.12 -5.94
C CYS A 269 -11.51 21.72 -7.43
N VAL A 270 -12.54 21.07 -7.99
CA VAL A 270 -12.49 20.49 -9.34
C VAL A 270 -12.16 21.54 -10.42
N PRO A 271 -12.77 22.73 -10.45
CA PRO A 271 -12.39 23.74 -11.45
C PRO A 271 -10.91 24.14 -11.37
N TRP A 272 -10.33 24.18 -10.16
CA TRP A 272 -8.92 24.47 -9.98
C TRP A 272 -8.02 23.29 -10.39
N LEU A 273 -8.44 22.05 -10.12
CA LEU A 273 -7.74 20.85 -10.61
C LEU A 273 -7.68 20.83 -12.14
N ILE A 274 -8.78 21.17 -12.83
CA ILE A 274 -8.82 21.24 -14.30
C ILE A 274 -7.83 22.31 -14.81
N GLN A 275 -7.68 23.44 -14.12
CA GLN A 275 -6.64 24.42 -14.46
C GLN A 275 -5.23 23.84 -14.30
N GLN A 276 -4.98 23.05 -13.25
CA GLN A 276 -3.67 22.41 -13.04
C GLN A 276 -3.36 21.35 -14.11
N MET A 277 -4.37 20.78 -14.78
CA MET A 277 -4.17 19.84 -15.89
C MET A 277 -3.46 20.48 -17.10
N SER A 278 -3.39 21.80 -17.16
CA SER A 278 -2.68 22.54 -18.22
C SER A 278 -1.21 22.79 -17.89
N ASP A 279 -0.76 22.50 -16.68
CA ASP A 279 0.62 22.67 -16.22
C ASP A 279 1.32 21.29 -16.15
N LEU A 280 2.23 21.01 -17.07
CA LEU A 280 2.76 19.65 -17.33
C LEU A 280 3.31 18.93 -16.08
N PRO A 281 4.07 19.58 -15.17
CA PRO A 281 4.53 18.94 -13.93
C PRO A 281 3.41 18.50 -12.98
N PHE A 282 2.22 19.07 -13.10
CA PHE A 282 1.08 18.79 -12.23
C PHE A 282 -0.08 18.11 -12.95
N ALA A 283 -0.01 17.98 -14.27
CA ALA A 283 -1.16 17.59 -15.07
C ALA A 283 -1.69 16.21 -14.69
N ARG A 284 -0.81 15.20 -14.70
CA ARG A 284 -1.16 13.81 -14.40
C ARG A 284 -1.69 13.61 -12.98
N VAL A 285 -1.06 14.23 -11.98
CA VAL A 285 -1.54 14.15 -10.59
C VAL A 285 -2.87 14.89 -10.39
N ALA A 286 -3.13 15.97 -11.14
CA ALA A 286 -4.43 16.64 -11.15
C ALA A 286 -5.52 15.77 -11.81
N GLY A 287 -5.18 15.06 -12.89
CA GLY A 287 -6.02 14.04 -13.52
C GLY A 287 -6.37 12.90 -12.57
N GLU A 288 -5.38 12.39 -11.81
CA GLU A 288 -5.58 11.37 -10.78
C GLU A 288 -6.52 11.87 -9.68
N ALA A 289 -6.29 13.09 -9.16
CA ALA A 289 -7.14 13.70 -8.13
C ALA A 289 -8.58 13.91 -8.61
N PHE A 290 -8.75 14.37 -9.86
CA PHE A 290 -10.06 14.49 -10.50
C PHE A 290 -10.77 13.14 -10.59
N SER A 291 -10.10 12.11 -11.10
CA SER A 291 -10.63 10.75 -11.22
C SER A 291 -11.01 10.17 -9.86
N LEU A 292 -10.19 10.43 -8.84
CA LEU A 292 -10.46 10.00 -7.46
C LEU A 292 -11.73 10.64 -6.89
N ILE A 293 -12.03 11.90 -7.20
CA ILE A 293 -13.25 12.60 -6.75
C ILE A 293 -14.46 12.11 -7.56
N THR A 294 -14.35 12.15 -8.89
CA THR A 294 -15.50 12.05 -9.80
C THR A 294 -15.82 10.63 -10.24
N GLY A 295 -14.86 9.71 -10.13
CA GLY A 295 -14.95 8.36 -10.69
C GLY A 295 -14.81 8.30 -12.20
N ALA A 296 -14.49 9.43 -12.85
CA ALA A 296 -14.21 9.46 -14.28
C ALA A 296 -12.89 8.73 -14.55
N ASP A 297 -12.96 7.62 -15.28
CA ASP A 297 -11.77 6.97 -15.83
C ASP A 297 -11.36 7.72 -17.10
N LEU A 298 -10.19 8.37 -17.07
CA LEU A 298 -9.79 9.27 -18.16
C LEU A 298 -9.56 8.55 -19.48
N ALA A 299 -9.07 7.31 -19.45
CA ALA A 299 -8.84 6.53 -20.66
C ALA A 299 -10.17 5.99 -21.21
N LEU A 300 -11.02 5.40 -20.35
CA LEU A 300 -12.30 4.83 -20.76
C LEU A 300 -13.27 5.89 -21.34
N LEU A 301 -13.17 7.13 -20.89
CA LEU A 301 -14.03 8.24 -21.30
C LEU A 301 -13.42 9.13 -22.39
N ASP A 302 -12.27 8.74 -22.97
CA ASP A 302 -11.54 9.53 -23.97
C ASP A 302 -11.23 10.97 -23.49
N LEU A 303 -10.85 11.11 -22.21
CA LEU A 303 -10.53 12.37 -21.54
C LEU A 303 -9.01 12.61 -21.40
N GLU A 304 -8.20 11.80 -22.07
CA GLU A 304 -6.74 11.94 -22.12
C GLU A 304 -6.26 12.51 -23.45
N LEU A 305 -5.06 13.11 -23.45
CA LEU A 305 -4.41 13.62 -24.64
C LEU A 305 -4.06 12.47 -25.60
N GLN A 306 -4.45 12.61 -26.86
CA GLN A 306 -4.09 11.68 -27.93
C GLN A 306 -2.60 11.81 -28.33
N ALA A 307 -2.04 13.01 -28.23
CA ALA A 307 -0.63 13.28 -28.46
C ALA A 307 0.05 13.57 -27.13
N LEU A 308 1.01 12.74 -26.76
CA LEU A 308 1.75 12.89 -25.52
C LEU A 308 2.61 14.17 -25.56
N PRO A 309 2.56 15.00 -24.51
CA PRO A 309 3.45 16.16 -24.40
C PRO A 309 4.92 15.74 -24.37
N ASP A 310 5.77 16.59 -24.94
CA ASP A 310 7.23 16.49 -24.77
C ASP A 310 7.59 17.01 -23.37
N PHE A 311 7.64 16.09 -22.40
CA PHE A 311 7.92 16.39 -21.00
C PHE A 311 8.77 15.30 -20.38
N ASP A 312 9.94 15.69 -19.89
CA ASP A 312 10.87 14.79 -19.20
C ASP A 312 10.96 15.19 -17.71
N ALA A 313 10.41 14.36 -16.84
CA ALA A 313 10.46 14.52 -15.38
C ALA A 313 11.42 13.55 -14.69
N GLY A 314 12.07 12.66 -15.45
CA GLY A 314 12.93 11.62 -14.92
C GLY A 314 14.40 12.04 -14.80
N PRO A 315 15.27 11.12 -14.34
CA PRO A 315 16.71 11.29 -14.51
C PRO A 315 17.05 11.34 -15.99
N ASN A 316 17.92 12.26 -16.41
CA ASN A 316 18.47 12.24 -17.76
C ASN A 316 19.64 11.24 -17.84
N ASP A 317 20.14 10.98 -19.05
CA ASP A 317 21.27 10.08 -19.29
C ASP A 317 22.63 10.64 -18.81
N ASN A 318 22.67 11.78 -18.10
CA ASN A 318 23.91 12.36 -17.60
C ASN A 318 24.29 11.69 -16.26
N PRO A 319 25.39 10.90 -16.21
CA PRO A 319 25.82 10.23 -14.98
C PRO A 319 26.28 11.19 -13.87
N GLU A 320 26.50 12.47 -14.20
CA GLU A 320 26.83 13.53 -13.24
C GLU A 320 25.59 14.32 -12.76
N ASP A 321 24.39 13.99 -13.25
CA ASP A 321 23.15 14.63 -12.77
C ASP A 321 22.77 14.07 -11.39
N PRO A 322 22.64 14.91 -10.35
CA PRO A 322 22.22 14.45 -9.02
C PRO A 322 20.76 13.99 -8.97
N ASN A 323 19.94 14.30 -9.98
CA ASN A 323 18.54 13.88 -10.03
C ASN A 323 18.41 12.45 -10.56
N VAL A 324 18.42 11.47 -9.65
CA VAL A 324 18.16 10.04 -9.93
C VAL A 324 16.69 9.64 -9.73
N ALA A 325 15.81 10.59 -9.44
CA ALA A 325 14.43 10.31 -9.08
C ALA A 325 13.59 9.99 -10.32
N MET A 326 13.06 8.77 -10.38
CA MET A 326 12.08 8.40 -11.40
C MET A 326 10.82 9.25 -11.27
N ASP A 327 10.19 9.50 -12.42
CA ASP A 327 8.93 10.22 -12.51
C ASP A 327 7.82 9.51 -11.69
N PRO A 328 7.30 10.11 -10.61
CA PRO A 328 6.31 9.47 -9.73
C PRO A 328 4.93 9.29 -10.39
N ASP A 329 4.73 9.96 -11.53
CA ASP A 329 3.47 10.05 -12.27
C ASP A 329 3.58 9.38 -13.66
N GLU A 330 4.70 8.70 -13.96
CA GLU A 330 5.00 8.04 -15.26
C GLU A 330 3.81 7.25 -15.83
N ASN A 331 3.11 6.52 -14.95
CA ASN A 331 2.05 5.60 -15.34
C ASN A 331 0.64 6.18 -15.13
N LEU A 332 0.51 7.50 -15.02
CA LEU A 332 -0.77 8.20 -15.01
C LEU A 332 -1.07 8.75 -16.42
N PRO A 333 -2.35 8.72 -16.84
CA PRO A 333 -2.75 9.28 -18.13
C PRO A 333 -2.55 10.79 -18.15
N TRP A 334 -2.18 11.33 -19.31
CA TRP A 334 -2.09 12.78 -19.53
C TRP A 334 -3.50 13.33 -19.77
N PRO A 335 -4.09 14.10 -18.83
CA PRO A 335 -5.44 14.62 -18.99
C PRO A 335 -5.54 15.63 -20.14
N ASP A 336 -6.64 15.59 -20.91
CA ASP A 336 -7.04 16.68 -21.80
C ASP A 336 -7.92 17.68 -21.02
N PRO A 337 -7.41 18.89 -20.68
CA PRO A 337 -8.16 19.85 -19.88
C PRO A 337 -9.46 20.30 -20.55
N GLN A 338 -9.51 20.37 -21.89
CA GLN A 338 -10.69 20.83 -22.62
C GLN A 338 -11.78 19.75 -22.66
N ALA A 339 -11.39 18.49 -22.88
CA ALA A 339 -12.32 17.36 -22.84
C ALA A 339 -12.89 17.19 -21.42
N ILE A 340 -12.03 17.27 -20.41
CA ILE A 340 -12.42 17.17 -19.00
C ILE A 340 -13.31 18.32 -18.57
N GLU A 341 -13.02 19.57 -18.97
CA GLU A 341 -13.90 20.71 -18.68
C GLU A 341 -15.30 20.49 -19.28
N LYS A 342 -15.40 20.02 -20.53
CA LYS A 342 -16.70 19.68 -21.14
C LYS A 342 -17.43 18.58 -20.38
N TRP A 343 -16.71 17.52 -20.00
CA TRP A 343 -17.27 16.45 -19.19
C TRP A 343 -17.77 16.98 -17.84
N TRP A 344 -17.00 17.85 -17.19
CA TRP A 344 -17.36 18.46 -15.91
C TRP A 344 -18.58 19.36 -16.02
N GLN A 345 -18.72 20.16 -17.08
CA GLN A 345 -19.93 20.96 -17.31
C GLN A 345 -21.18 20.08 -17.50
N ALA A 346 -21.03 18.90 -18.10
CA ALA A 346 -22.15 17.97 -18.31
C ALA A 346 -22.51 17.14 -17.07
N ASN A 347 -21.53 16.76 -16.25
CA ASN A 347 -21.72 15.81 -15.15
C ASN A 347 -21.60 16.45 -13.76
N GLY A 348 -20.99 17.63 -13.65
CA GLY A 348 -20.65 18.31 -12.39
C GLY A 348 -21.86 18.62 -11.50
N GLY A 349 -23.04 18.77 -12.10
CA GLY A 349 -24.30 19.06 -11.39
C GLY A 349 -24.74 17.98 -10.39
N GLN A 350 -24.20 16.76 -10.49
CA GLN A 350 -24.49 15.68 -9.52
C GLN A 350 -23.67 15.79 -8.22
N PHE A 351 -22.65 16.66 -8.18
CA PHE A 351 -21.74 16.81 -7.05
C PHE A 351 -22.12 18.02 -6.21
N GLN A 352 -22.31 17.80 -4.91
CA GLN A 352 -22.61 18.86 -3.96
C GLN A 352 -21.33 19.36 -3.28
N VAL A 353 -21.01 20.64 -3.47
CA VAL A 353 -19.97 21.33 -2.70
C VAL A 353 -20.23 21.17 -1.21
N GLY A 354 -19.19 20.78 -0.46
CA GLY A 354 -19.33 20.46 0.97
C GLY A 354 -19.43 18.99 1.28
N THR A 355 -19.79 18.16 0.29
CA THR A 355 -19.83 16.71 0.42
C THR A 355 -18.54 16.11 -0.13
N ARG A 356 -17.96 15.15 0.59
CA ARG A 356 -16.77 14.43 0.14
C ARG A 356 -17.18 13.25 -0.73
N TYR A 357 -16.49 13.06 -1.86
CA TYR A 357 -16.71 11.99 -2.81
C TYR A 357 -15.45 11.17 -3.03
N MET A 358 -15.65 9.88 -3.30
CA MET A 358 -14.63 8.97 -3.81
C MET A 358 -15.25 8.17 -4.94
N LEU A 359 -14.60 8.20 -6.10
CA LEU A 359 -15.03 7.53 -7.34
C LEU A 359 -16.49 7.85 -7.70
N GLY A 360 -16.88 9.11 -7.59
CA GLY A 360 -18.23 9.56 -7.97
C GLY A 360 -19.28 9.35 -6.89
N LEU A 361 -18.96 8.65 -5.80
CA LEU A 361 -19.89 8.33 -4.73
C LEU A 361 -19.59 9.14 -3.47
N ALA A 362 -20.64 9.68 -2.84
CA ALA A 362 -20.48 10.35 -1.55
C ALA A 362 -19.90 9.38 -0.51
N HIS A 363 -18.96 9.88 0.31
CA HIS A 363 -18.25 9.08 1.30
C HIS A 363 -19.23 8.34 2.22
N SER A 364 -19.19 7.02 2.14
CA SER A 364 -19.97 6.10 2.95
C SER A 364 -19.19 4.79 3.09
N GLU A 365 -19.60 3.92 4.01
CA GLU A 365 -19.05 2.57 4.08
C GLU A 365 -19.15 1.85 2.73
N HIS A 366 -20.30 1.97 2.06
CA HIS A 366 -20.57 1.36 0.77
C HIS A 366 -19.64 1.91 -0.33
N SER A 367 -19.44 3.22 -0.42
CA SER A 367 -18.57 3.80 -1.45
C SER A 367 -17.12 3.31 -1.31
N PHE A 368 -16.61 3.20 -0.08
CA PHE A 368 -15.27 2.67 0.16
C PHE A 368 -15.16 1.19 -0.17
N GLN A 369 -16.19 0.39 0.11
CA GLN A 369 -16.23 -1.02 -0.32
C GLN A 369 -16.22 -1.16 -1.84
N GLN A 370 -17.01 -0.35 -2.56
CA GLN A 370 -16.99 -0.33 -4.02
C GLN A 370 -15.61 0.05 -4.55
N ALA A 371 -14.96 1.07 -3.98
CA ALA A 371 -13.61 1.46 -4.35
C ALA A 371 -12.57 0.37 -4.07
N LEU A 372 -12.72 -0.45 -3.02
CA LEU A 372 -11.82 -1.59 -2.77
C LEU A 372 -11.93 -2.70 -3.82
N VAL A 373 -13.10 -2.85 -4.45
CA VAL A 373 -13.38 -3.87 -5.48
C VAL A 373 -12.99 -3.38 -6.86
N HIS A 374 -13.36 -2.14 -7.21
CA HIS A 374 -13.32 -1.63 -8.58
C HIS A 374 -12.25 -0.56 -8.82
N GLY A 375 -11.70 0.03 -7.76
CA GLY A 375 -10.72 1.11 -7.90
C GLY A 375 -9.34 0.62 -8.32
N GLN A 376 -8.52 1.55 -8.80
CA GLN A 376 -7.09 1.34 -8.99
C GLN A 376 -6.34 1.41 -7.64
N GLN A 377 -5.10 0.94 -7.57
CA GLN A 377 -4.49 0.52 -6.30
C GLN A 377 -4.28 1.68 -5.32
N ARG A 378 -3.93 2.89 -5.79
CA ARG A 378 -3.90 4.09 -4.93
C ARG A 378 -5.29 4.46 -4.40
N GLN A 379 -6.31 4.34 -5.24
CA GLN A 379 -7.72 4.55 -4.84
C GLN A 379 -8.15 3.49 -3.80
N ARG A 380 -7.75 2.22 -3.98
CA ARG A 380 -8.00 1.13 -3.03
C ARG A 380 -7.30 1.37 -1.68
N ILE A 381 -6.07 1.88 -1.70
CA ILE A 381 -5.33 2.25 -0.47
C ILE A 381 -6.06 3.37 0.28
N ALA A 382 -6.48 4.42 -0.42
CA ALA A 382 -7.27 5.50 0.16
C ALA A 382 -8.61 4.97 0.72
N ALA A 383 -9.27 4.08 -0.02
CA ALA A 383 -10.52 3.45 0.40
C ALA A 383 -10.37 2.58 1.65
N ALA A 384 -9.27 1.84 1.79
CA ALA A 384 -8.98 1.07 3.00
C ALA A 384 -8.85 1.98 4.24
N CYS A 385 -8.25 3.17 4.08
CA CYS A 385 -8.15 4.17 5.15
C CYS A 385 -9.52 4.80 5.46
N GLY A 386 -10.32 5.11 4.43
CA GLY A 386 -11.68 5.63 4.59
C GLY A 386 -12.63 4.64 5.28
N LEU A 387 -12.60 3.37 4.86
CA LEU A 387 -13.42 2.30 5.44
C LEU A 387 -13.15 2.09 6.93
N ALA A 388 -11.89 2.25 7.35
CA ALA A 388 -11.45 2.12 8.74
C ALA A 388 -12.22 3.03 9.72
N ARG A 389 -12.75 4.17 9.23
CA ARG A 389 -13.58 5.12 9.98
C ARG A 389 -14.97 4.56 10.28
N TYR A 390 -15.55 3.83 9.32
CA TYR A 390 -16.89 3.26 9.42
C TYR A 390 -16.90 1.92 10.16
N ARG A 391 -15.78 1.20 10.12
CA ARG A 391 -15.62 -0.10 10.78
C ARG A 391 -14.54 -0.04 11.87
N PRO A 392 -14.82 0.59 13.01
CA PRO A 392 -13.79 0.94 13.99
C PRO A 392 -13.17 -0.25 14.74
N ASN A 393 -13.77 -1.44 14.64
CA ASN A 393 -13.34 -2.65 15.34
C ASN A 393 -12.91 -3.77 14.38
N GLU A 394 -12.93 -3.54 13.06
CA GLU A 394 -12.49 -4.53 12.07
C GLU A 394 -11.08 -4.24 11.61
N VAL A 395 -10.27 -5.30 11.48
CA VAL A 395 -8.91 -5.21 10.93
C VAL A 395 -8.87 -4.42 9.61
N LEU A 396 -7.80 -3.68 9.37
CA LEU A 396 -7.67 -2.88 8.16
C LEU A 396 -7.61 -3.78 6.91
N PHE A 397 -8.32 -3.42 5.84
CA PHE A 397 -8.25 -4.19 4.61
C PHE A 397 -6.83 -4.15 4.00
N PRO A 398 -6.14 -5.29 3.81
CA PRO A 398 -4.76 -5.34 3.30
C PRO A 398 -4.72 -5.32 1.76
N THR A 399 -4.71 -4.13 1.17
CA THR A 399 -4.66 -3.94 -0.29
C THR A 399 -3.39 -4.50 -0.96
N SER A 400 -2.34 -4.82 -0.20
CA SER A 400 -1.08 -5.38 -0.69
C SER A 400 -0.97 -6.91 -0.56
N ALA A 401 -1.94 -7.58 0.07
CA ALA A 401 -1.96 -9.04 0.17
C ALA A 401 -2.03 -9.69 -1.23
N PRO A 402 -1.79 -11.00 -1.38
CA PRO A 402 -2.08 -11.70 -2.63
C PRO A 402 -3.53 -11.49 -3.09
N ALA A 403 -3.73 -11.29 -4.38
CA ALA A 403 -5.01 -10.95 -4.97
C ALA A 403 -6.08 -12.01 -4.67
N TRP A 404 -5.70 -13.29 -4.63
CA TRP A 404 -6.60 -14.38 -4.23
C TRP A 404 -7.10 -14.21 -2.79
N ARG A 405 -6.27 -13.74 -1.86
CA ARG A 405 -6.64 -13.48 -0.46
C ARG A 405 -7.55 -12.26 -0.36
N GLN A 406 -7.21 -11.19 -1.09
CA GLN A 406 -8.03 -9.99 -1.18
C GLN A 406 -9.44 -10.33 -1.70
N LYS A 407 -9.56 -11.13 -2.77
CA LYS A 407 -10.84 -11.60 -3.32
C LYS A 407 -11.65 -12.41 -2.29
N ARG A 408 -11.01 -13.32 -1.55
CA ARG A 408 -11.67 -14.09 -0.47
C ARG A 408 -12.23 -13.17 0.62
N TRP A 409 -11.47 -12.17 1.07
CA TRP A 409 -11.94 -11.22 2.07
C TRP A 409 -13.07 -10.33 1.56
N LEU A 410 -12.99 -9.83 0.33
CA LEU A 410 -14.08 -9.04 -0.27
C LEU A 410 -15.37 -9.86 -0.42
N ALA A 411 -15.27 -11.14 -0.80
CA ALA A 411 -16.42 -12.03 -0.88
C ALA A 411 -17.09 -12.26 0.49
N ALA A 412 -16.30 -12.44 1.56
CA ALA A 412 -16.82 -12.61 2.91
C ALA A 412 -17.55 -11.36 3.43
N VAL A 413 -17.06 -10.16 3.10
CA VAL A 413 -17.72 -8.89 3.44
C VAL A 413 -19.08 -8.78 2.75
N ASN A 414 -19.17 -9.10 1.46
CA ASN A 414 -20.42 -9.04 0.70
C ASN A 414 -21.47 -10.05 1.20
N ALA A 415 -21.04 -11.24 1.62
CA ALA A 415 -21.95 -12.24 2.19
C ALA A 415 -22.58 -11.77 3.51
N THR A 416 -21.80 -11.12 4.37
CA THR A 416 -22.25 -10.63 5.69
C THR A 416 -23.21 -9.44 5.58
N SER A 417 -23.02 -8.58 4.57
CA SER A 417 -23.93 -7.46 4.29
C SER A 417 -25.31 -7.93 3.79
N ASN A 418 -25.37 -9.01 3.01
CA ASN A 418 -26.63 -9.56 2.51
C ASN A 418 -27.47 -10.26 3.60
N THR A 419 -26.84 -10.84 4.63
CA THR A 419 -27.55 -11.49 5.74
C THR A 419 -28.16 -10.50 6.73
N ASN A 420 -27.60 -9.30 6.87
CA ASN A 420 -28.15 -8.25 7.74
C ASN A 420 -29.28 -7.43 7.08
N GLY A 421 -29.58 -7.66 5.79
CA GLY A 421 -30.67 -7.03 5.04
C GLY A 421 -32.03 -7.73 5.16
N THR A 422 -32.09 -8.95 5.69
CA THR A 422 -33.34 -9.69 5.89
C THR A 422 -33.82 -9.55 7.34
N LYS A 423 -34.61 -8.51 7.63
CA LYS A 423 -35.51 -8.53 8.78
C LYS A 423 -36.55 -9.65 8.55
N PRO A 424 -36.84 -10.52 9.54
CA PRO A 424 -37.97 -11.42 9.42
C PRO A 424 -39.28 -10.60 9.38
N PRO A 425 -40.30 -11.04 8.61
CA PRO A 425 -41.62 -10.43 8.67
C PRO A 425 -42.22 -10.63 10.08
N SER A 426 -43.10 -9.69 10.43
CA SER A 426 -43.64 -9.41 11.77
C SER A 426 -44.29 -10.60 12.45
#